data_AF-A0A060C4Q4-F1
#
_entry.id   AF-A0A060C4Q4-F1
#
_cell.length_a   1.000
_cell.length_b   1.000
_cell.length_c   1.000
_cell.angle_alpha   90.00
_cell.angle_beta   90.00
_cell.angle_gamma   90.00
#
_symmetry.space_group_name_H-M   'P 1'
#
loop_
_entity.id
_entity.type
_entity.pdbx_description
1 polymer ?
#
loop_
_entity_poly.entity_id
_entity_poly.type
_entity_poly.pdbx_seq_one_letter_code
_entity_poly.pdbx_strand_id
1 'polypeptide(L)'
;MAARSVAGIPSPLIVLVPRHPQRFDAVAGLLAQRGLNFQRRSLAVGESVPGVDADIGWLLGDSVGEMPAYYASADVAIIGGSFADFGGQNLVEASAVGVPVLVGPSTRNFAQAAEDAIAAGAAERLADASAALARARALLADR
;
A
#
# COMPACT_ATOMS: atom_id res chain seq x y z
N MET A 1 9.67 -19.13 0.77
CA MET A 1 8.81 -18.97 1.95
C MET A 1 7.41 -18.63 1.45
N ALA A 2 6.53 -19.61 1.39
CA ALA A 2 5.14 -19.39 0.97
C ALA A 2 4.38 -18.70 2.10
N ALA A 3 3.70 -17.60 1.80
CA ALA A 3 2.76 -16.98 2.72
C ALA A 3 1.65 -18.00 3.01
N ARG A 4 1.60 -18.52 4.25
CA ARG A 4 0.49 -19.36 4.70
C ARG A 4 -0.77 -18.50 4.68
N SER A 5 -1.74 -18.87 3.86
CA SER A 5 -3.09 -18.33 3.97
C SER A 5 -3.64 -18.70 5.34
N VAL A 6 -4.13 -17.71 6.07
CA VAL A 6 -5.04 -17.94 7.18
C VAL A 6 -6.35 -18.39 6.54
N ALA A 7 -6.86 -19.54 6.97
CA ALA A 7 -8.01 -20.19 6.34
C ALA A 7 -9.20 -19.20 6.18
N GLY A 8 -9.67 -19.02 4.95
CA GLY A 8 -10.89 -18.27 4.62
C GLY A 8 -10.70 -16.90 3.95
N ILE A 9 -9.51 -16.28 4.04
CA ILE A 9 -9.26 -14.97 3.42
C ILE A 9 -8.46 -15.17 2.12
N PRO A 10 -8.99 -14.74 0.95
CA PRO A 10 -8.21 -14.70 -0.28
C PRO A 10 -6.92 -13.91 -0.07
N SER A 11 -5.80 -14.34 -0.68
CA SER A 11 -4.57 -13.56 -0.63
C SER A 11 -4.85 -12.14 -1.14
N PRO A 12 -4.53 -11.08 -0.36
CA PRO A 12 -4.83 -9.73 -0.80
C PRO A 12 -3.94 -9.35 -1.97
N LEU A 13 -4.50 -8.55 -2.89
CA LEU A 13 -3.70 -7.86 -3.89
C LEU A 13 -2.91 -6.73 -3.23
N ILE A 14 -1.58 -6.72 -3.42
CA ILE A 14 -0.72 -5.66 -2.92
C ILE A 14 -0.46 -4.66 -4.04
N VAL A 15 -0.99 -3.43 -3.89
CA VAL A 15 -0.66 -2.32 -4.78
C VAL A 15 0.56 -1.56 -4.22
N LEU A 16 1.70 -1.68 -4.89
CA LEU A 16 2.94 -0.98 -4.54
C LEU A 16 3.10 0.25 -5.43
N VAL A 17 3.09 1.45 -4.85
CA VAL A 17 3.22 2.71 -5.59
C VAL A 17 4.48 3.47 -5.17
N PRO A 18 5.58 3.41 -5.95
CA PRO A 18 6.79 4.16 -5.63
C PRO A 18 6.57 5.66 -5.74
N ARG A 19 7.14 6.43 -4.79
CA ARG A 19 7.00 7.90 -4.76
C ARG A 19 7.61 8.62 -5.97
N HIS A 20 8.69 8.07 -6.54
CA HIS A 20 9.49 8.72 -7.58
C HIS A 20 9.44 7.90 -8.88
N PRO A 21 8.97 8.49 -10.00
CA PRO A 21 8.90 7.80 -11.30
C PRO A 21 10.23 7.22 -11.77
N GLN A 22 11.35 7.88 -11.44
CA GLN A 22 12.70 7.41 -11.76
C GLN A 22 13.03 6.05 -11.13
N ARG A 23 12.27 5.61 -10.11
CA ARG A 23 12.45 4.32 -9.45
C ARG A 23 11.55 3.21 -9.99
N PHE A 24 10.64 3.48 -10.91
CA PHE A 24 9.67 2.47 -11.38
C PHE A 24 10.36 1.22 -11.93
N ASP A 25 11.29 1.37 -12.86
CA ASP A 25 12.01 0.22 -13.44
C ASP A 25 12.89 -0.49 -12.41
N ALA A 26 13.55 0.27 -11.53
CA ALA A 26 14.35 -0.30 -10.46
C ALA A 26 13.50 -1.14 -9.50
N VAL A 27 12.29 -0.68 -9.16
CA VAL A 27 11.36 -1.43 -8.31
C VAL A 27 10.81 -2.66 -9.04
N ALA A 28 10.45 -2.54 -10.33
CA ALA A 28 10.04 -3.68 -11.15
C ALA A 28 11.14 -4.77 -11.17
N GLY A 29 12.41 -4.37 -11.34
CA GLY A 29 13.55 -5.29 -11.26
C GLY A 29 13.68 -5.97 -9.89
N LEU A 30 13.46 -5.25 -8.79
CA LEU A 30 13.49 -5.81 -7.43
C LEU A 30 12.34 -6.81 -7.16
N LEU A 31 11.17 -6.60 -7.77
CA LEU A 31 10.04 -7.54 -7.69
C LEU A 31 10.35 -8.82 -8.48
N ALA A 32 10.87 -8.68 -9.71
CA ALA A 32 11.27 -9.80 -10.55
C ALA A 32 12.39 -10.65 -9.93
N GLN A 33 13.43 -10.01 -9.37
CA GLN A 33 14.52 -10.69 -8.67
C GLN A 33 14.06 -11.49 -7.45
N ARG A 34 12.94 -11.08 -6.83
CA ARG A 34 12.32 -11.79 -5.70
C ARG A 34 11.36 -12.89 -6.13
N GLY A 35 11.17 -13.10 -7.45
CA GLY A 35 10.24 -14.08 -8.00
C GLY A 35 8.78 -13.77 -7.66
N LEU A 36 8.44 -12.50 -7.42
CA LEU A 36 7.07 -12.10 -7.14
C LEU A 36 6.28 -12.06 -8.45
N ASN A 37 5.07 -12.62 -8.44
CA ASN A 37 4.13 -12.49 -9.56
C ASN A 37 3.49 -11.09 -9.50
N PHE A 38 3.85 -10.21 -10.44
CA PHE A 38 3.37 -8.83 -10.46
C PHE A 38 3.04 -8.33 -11.88
N GLN A 39 2.11 -7.39 -11.95
CA GLN A 39 1.84 -6.59 -13.15
C GLN A 39 2.28 -5.13 -12.95
N ARG A 40 2.63 -4.47 -14.06
CA ARG A 40 2.90 -3.02 -14.09
C ARG A 40 1.66 -2.28 -14.58
N ARG A 41 1.20 -1.27 -13.85
CA ARG A 41 0.04 -0.46 -14.22
C ARG A 41 0.23 0.20 -15.59
N SER A 42 1.42 0.72 -15.86
CA SER A 42 1.77 1.42 -17.11
C SER A 42 1.66 0.53 -18.37
N LEU A 43 1.75 -0.79 -18.23
CA LEU A 43 1.67 -1.74 -19.34
C LEU A 43 0.25 -2.29 -19.55
N ALA A 44 -0.69 -1.98 -18.67
CA ALA A 44 -2.09 -2.33 -18.81
C ALA A 44 -2.80 -1.28 -19.68
N VAL A 45 -2.64 -1.36 -21.01
CA VAL A 45 -3.31 -0.48 -21.98
C VAL A 45 -4.19 -1.32 -22.90
N GLY A 46 -5.48 -0.96 -23.03
CA GLY A 46 -6.24 -1.26 -24.26
C GLY A 46 -7.59 -1.98 -24.10
N GLU A 47 -7.75 -2.86 -23.14
CA GLU A 47 -9.04 -3.47 -22.81
C GLU A 47 -9.07 -3.59 -21.29
N SER A 48 -10.26 -3.49 -20.68
CA SER A 48 -10.55 -3.77 -19.26
C SER A 48 -9.37 -4.45 -18.59
N VAL A 49 -8.65 -3.75 -17.70
CA VAL A 49 -7.50 -4.28 -16.95
C VAL A 49 -7.83 -5.74 -16.68
N PRO A 50 -7.15 -6.73 -17.32
CA PRO A 50 -7.54 -8.12 -17.19
C PRO A 50 -7.59 -8.33 -15.69
N GLY A 51 -8.79 -8.55 -15.15
CA GLY A 51 -9.05 -8.41 -13.72
C GLY A 51 -7.90 -9.13 -13.04
N VAL A 52 -7.10 -8.38 -12.28
CA VAL A 52 -5.76 -8.79 -11.81
C VAL A 52 -5.83 -10.29 -11.58
N ASP A 53 -5.17 -11.09 -12.44
CA ASP A 53 -5.38 -12.55 -12.48
C ASP A 53 -5.42 -13.04 -11.04
N ALA A 54 -6.35 -13.93 -10.70
CA ALA A 54 -6.52 -14.34 -9.30
C ALA A 54 -5.21 -14.86 -8.66
N ASP A 55 -4.22 -15.24 -9.49
CA ASP A 55 -2.88 -15.66 -9.12
C ASP A 55 -1.85 -14.53 -8.94
N ILE A 56 -2.21 -13.28 -9.26
CA ILE A 56 -1.35 -12.10 -9.13
C ILE A 56 -1.55 -11.48 -7.74
N GLY A 57 -0.50 -11.59 -6.93
CA GLY A 57 -0.47 -10.98 -5.60
C GLY A 57 -0.02 -9.53 -5.58
N TRP A 58 0.49 -8.97 -6.70
CA TRP A 58 1.16 -7.66 -6.71
C TRP A 58 0.83 -6.82 -7.96
N LEU A 59 0.47 -5.56 -7.75
CA LEU A 59 0.36 -4.54 -8.78
C LEU A 59 1.38 -3.44 -8.50
N LEU A 60 2.27 -3.17 -9.45
CA LEU A 60 3.17 -2.02 -9.40
C LEU A 60 2.45 -0.81 -10.02
N GLY A 61 2.06 0.15 -9.19
CA GLY A 61 1.55 1.45 -9.62
C GLY A 61 2.70 2.33 -10.12
N ASP A 62 3.10 2.14 -11.37
CA ASP A 62 4.19 2.86 -12.03
C ASP A 62 3.68 3.92 -13.02
N SER A 63 2.64 4.63 -12.60
CA SER A 63 1.97 5.72 -13.31
C SER A 63 1.73 6.88 -12.34
N VAL A 64 1.52 8.07 -12.89
CA VAL A 64 1.35 9.31 -12.10
C VAL A 64 -0.11 9.74 -12.09
N GLY A 65 -0.58 10.25 -10.95
CA GLY A 65 -1.92 10.83 -10.81
C GLY A 65 -3.03 9.85 -10.43
N GLU A 66 -2.70 8.57 -10.17
CA GLU A 66 -3.70 7.52 -9.87
C GLU A 66 -3.88 7.23 -8.38
N MET A 67 -3.19 7.93 -7.48
CA MET A 67 -3.31 7.73 -6.02
C MET A 67 -4.75 7.79 -5.49
N PRO A 68 -5.62 8.73 -5.91
CA PRO A 68 -7.01 8.74 -5.48
C PRO A 68 -7.77 7.45 -5.85
N ALA A 69 -7.51 6.89 -7.03
CA ALA A 69 -8.14 5.65 -7.46
C ALA A 69 -7.64 4.44 -6.64
N TYR A 70 -6.35 4.41 -6.32
CA TYR A 70 -5.79 3.37 -5.44
C TYR A 70 -6.39 3.44 -4.04
N TYR A 71 -6.49 4.63 -3.44
CA TYR A 71 -7.10 4.77 -2.13
C TYR A 71 -8.58 4.40 -2.14
N ALA A 72 -9.36 4.87 -3.12
CA ALA A 72 -10.78 4.53 -3.21
C ALA A 72 -11.05 3.03 -3.40
N SER A 73 -10.06 2.26 -3.85
CA SER A 73 -10.15 0.82 -4.07
C SER A 73 -9.45 0.00 -2.98
N ALA A 74 -8.83 0.65 -2.00
CA ALA A 74 -8.02 -0.02 -0.98
C ALA A 74 -8.86 -0.38 0.26
N ASP A 75 -8.52 -1.50 0.87
CA ASP A 75 -9.11 -1.92 2.13
C ASP A 75 -8.33 -1.40 3.34
N VAL A 76 -7.01 -1.21 3.18
CA VAL A 76 -6.07 -0.67 4.15
C VAL A 76 -4.95 0.04 3.38
N ALA A 77 -4.48 1.19 3.87
CA ALA A 77 -3.37 1.93 3.28
C ALA A 77 -2.14 1.96 4.21
N ILE A 78 -0.96 1.63 3.69
CA ILE A 78 0.33 1.80 4.40
C ILE A 78 1.07 2.97 3.78
N ILE A 79 1.30 4.04 4.56
CA ILE A 79 1.91 5.27 4.05
C ILE A 79 3.42 5.15 4.09
N GLY A 80 4.05 5.02 2.92
CA GLY A 80 5.50 4.97 2.78
C GLY A 80 6.22 6.25 3.24
N GLY A 81 7.55 6.19 3.32
CA GLY A 81 8.36 7.32 3.82
C GLY A 81 8.23 7.60 5.32
N SER A 82 7.41 6.83 6.04
CA SER A 82 7.18 6.99 7.48
C SER A 82 7.90 5.96 8.36
N PHE A 83 8.32 4.83 7.78
CA PHE A 83 9.08 3.76 8.48
C PHE A 83 10.60 3.94 8.41
N ALA A 84 11.05 4.85 7.55
CA ALA A 84 12.41 5.38 7.54
C ALA A 84 12.32 6.88 7.83
N ASP A 85 13.43 7.52 8.14
CA ASP A 85 13.43 8.94 8.51
C ASP A 85 13.32 9.89 7.30
N PHE A 86 12.23 9.75 6.55
CA PHE A 86 11.89 10.61 5.42
C PHE A 86 10.71 11.56 5.71
N GLY A 87 10.09 11.44 6.89
CA GLY A 87 9.05 12.33 7.38
C GLY A 87 7.62 12.02 6.93
N GLY A 88 7.39 10.91 6.25
CA GLY A 88 6.06 10.47 5.83
C GLY A 88 5.57 11.13 4.55
N GLN A 89 4.43 10.65 4.07
CA GLN A 89 3.74 11.10 2.86
C GLN A 89 2.27 11.45 3.19
N ASN A 90 1.55 11.98 2.20
CA ASN A 90 0.17 12.38 2.38
C ASN A 90 -0.74 11.19 2.74
N LEU A 91 -1.27 11.21 3.96
CA LEU A 91 -2.26 10.26 4.47
C LEU A 91 -3.70 10.75 4.40
N VAL A 92 -3.90 12.04 4.12
CA VAL A 92 -5.22 12.70 4.22
C VAL A 92 -6.19 12.13 3.20
N GLU A 93 -5.73 11.88 1.97
CA GLU A 93 -6.57 11.34 0.89
C GLU A 93 -7.11 9.95 1.23
N ALA A 94 -6.28 9.06 1.78
CA ALA A 94 -6.71 7.73 2.22
C ALA A 94 -7.72 7.81 3.37
N SER A 95 -7.42 8.64 4.36
CA SER A 95 -8.29 8.83 5.53
C SER A 95 -9.65 9.42 5.13
N ALA A 96 -9.67 10.35 4.18
CA ALA A 96 -10.87 11.03 3.71
C ALA A 96 -11.87 10.10 3.01
N VAL A 97 -11.40 9.01 2.39
CA VAL A 97 -12.26 8.00 1.76
C VAL A 97 -12.59 6.82 2.69
N GLY A 98 -12.28 6.94 3.98
CA GLY A 98 -12.62 5.93 5.00
C GLY A 98 -11.70 4.72 5.03
N VAL A 99 -10.52 4.78 4.37
CA VAL A 99 -9.55 3.70 4.39
C VAL A 99 -8.73 3.77 5.67
N PRO A 100 -8.66 2.69 6.48
CA PRO A 100 -7.77 2.60 7.62
C PRO A 100 -6.31 2.84 7.20
N VAL A 101 -5.64 3.76 7.88
CA VAL A 101 -4.28 4.18 7.53
C VAL A 101 -3.26 3.64 8.55
N LEU A 102 -2.17 3.07 8.06
CA LEU A 102 -1.03 2.65 8.87
C LEU A 102 0.18 3.52 8.53
N VAL A 103 0.78 4.14 9.54
CA VAL A 103 1.97 5.00 9.42
C VAL A 103 3.10 4.48 10.31
N GLY A 104 4.34 4.74 9.91
CA GLY A 104 5.53 4.52 10.73
C GLY A 104 5.83 5.70 11.67
N PRO A 105 6.96 5.64 12.41
CA PRO A 105 7.28 6.64 13.43
C PRO A 105 7.60 8.03 12.89
N SER A 106 8.08 8.15 11.64
CA SER A 106 8.50 9.43 11.04
C SER A 106 7.38 10.05 10.22
N THR A 107 6.52 10.87 10.85
CA THR A 107 5.40 11.56 10.19
C THR A 107 5.58 13.08 10.12
N ARG A 108 6.79 13.59 10.37
CA ARG A 108 7.05 15.03 10.58
C ARG A 108 6.59 15.96 9.44
N ASN A 109 6.54 15.49 8.19
CA ASN A 109 6.05 16.29 7.05
C ASN A 109 4.52 16.47 7.08
N PHE A 110 3.81 15.60 7.79
CA PHE A 110 2.36 15.57 7.93
C PHE A 110 1.95 15.41 9.41
N ALA A 111 2.73 15.99 10.34
CA ALA A 111 2.63 15.69 11.77
C ALA A 111 1.22 15.92 12.31
N GLN A 112 0.66 17.11 12.09
CA GLN A 112 -0.68 17.45 12.57
C GLN A 112 -1.74 16.49 12.00
N ALA A 113 -1.74 16.29 10.68
CA ALA A 113 -2.68 15.37 10.03
C ALA A 113 -2.55 13.93 10.54
N ALA A 114 -1.33 13.48 10.84
CA ALA A 114 -1.09 12.17 11.43
C ALA A 114 -1.63 12.06 12.85
N GLU A 115 -1.38 13.04 13.72
CA GLU A 115 -1.90 13.02 15.09
C GLU A 115 -3.43 13.13 15.10
N ASP A 116 -4.02 13.98 14.26
CA ASP A 116 -5.48 14.14 14.17
C ASP A 116 -6.15 12.84 13.69
N ALA A 117 -5.59 12.20 12.66
CA ALA A 117 -6.10 10.94 12.15
C ALA A 117 -5.96 9.80 13.18
N ILE A 118 -4.87 9.77 13.95
CA ILE A 118 -4.69 8.80 15.04
C ILE A 118 -5.71 9.03 16.15
N ALA A 119 -5.88 10.29 16.58
CA ALA A 119 -6.86 10.65 17.61
C ALA A 119 -8.30 10.32 17.18
N ALA A 120 -8.61 10.45 15.89
CA ALA A 120 -9.90 10.09 15.31
C ALA A 120 -10.08 8.57 15.07
N GLY A 121 -9.04 7.76 15.30
CA GLY A 121 -9.06 6.31 15.01
C GLY A 121 -9.00 5.97 13.52
N ALA A 122 -8.74 6.95 12.64
CA ALA A 122 -8.59 6.76 11.20
C ALA A 122 -7.19 6.25 10.82
N ALA A 123 -6.19 6.49 11.67
CA ALA A 123 -4.82 6.03 11.47
C ALA A 123 -4.22 5.34 12.71
N GLU A 124 -3.25 4.47 12.49
CA GLU A 124 -2.49 3.79 13.54
C GLU A 124 -0.99 3.93 13.28
N ARG A 125 -0.21 4.22 14.34
CA ARG A 125 1.26 4.33 14.26
C ARG A 125 1.93 3.03 14.69
N LEU A 126 2.77 2.49 13.82
CA LEU A 126 3.47 1.22 14.01
C LEU A 126 4.98 1.44 14.05
N ALA A 127 5.69 0.57 14.77
CA ALA A 127 7.14 0.67 14.96
C ALA A 127 7.93 0.47 13.66
N ASP A 128 7.49 -0.46 12.81
CA ASP A 128 8.18 -0.83 11.58
C ASP A 128 7.23 -1.40 10.51
N ALA A 129 7.77 -1.66 9.33
CA ALA A 129 7.01 -2.20 8.21
C ALA A 129 6.47 -3.61 8.46
N SER A 130 7.13 -4.43 9.28
CA SER A 130 6.66 -5.78 9.62
C SER A 130 5.40 -5.72 10.47
N ALA A 131 5.41 -4.86 11.50
CA ALA A 131 4.26 -4.58 12.35
C ALA A 131 3.08 -4.03 11.53
N ALA A 132 3.33 -3.10 10.60
CA ALA A 132 2.30 -2.58 9.71
C ALA A 132 1.68 -3.66 8.81
N LEU A 133 2.50 -4.55 8.24
CA LEU A 133 1.99 -5.67 7.43
C LEU A 133 1.18 -6.69 8.26
N ALA A 134 1.59 -6.95 9.50
CA ALA A 134 0.83 -7.80 10.40
C ALA A 134 -0.52 -7.17 10.77
N ARG A 135 -0.53 -5.86 11.07
CA ARG A 135 -1.74 -5.11 11.40
C ARG A 135 -2.70 -5.02 10.22
N ALA A 136 -2.19 -4.76 9.01
CA ALA A 136 -3.00 -4.76 7.79
C ALA A 136 -3.70 -6.11 7.57
N ARG A 137 -2.99 -7.24 7.77
CA ARG A 137 -3.60 -8.57 7.70
C ARG A 137 -4.70 -8.78 8.74
N ALA A 138 -4.53 -8.28 9.96
CA ALA A 138 -5.57 -8.36 10.99
C ALA A 138 -6.81 -7.53 10.61
N LEU A 139 -6.62 -6.32 10.08
CA LEU A 139 -7.72 -5.47 9.62
C LEU A 139 -8.49 -6.09 8.44
N LEU A 140 -7.79 -6.75 7.52
CA LEU A 140 -8.41 -7.49 6.42
C LEU A 140 -9.22 -8.71 6.88
N ALA A 141 -8.89 -9.27 8.04
CA ALA A 141 -9.58 -10.43 8.62
C ALA A 141 -10.82 -10.06 9.45
N ASP A 142 -10.94 -8.78 9.84
CA ASP A 142 -12.01 -8.24 10.69
C ASP A 142 -13.17 -7.69 9.85
N ARG A 143 -13.50 -8.36 8.74
CA ARG A 143 -14.55 -8.00 7.80
C ARG A 143 -15.74 -8.95 7.86
#